data_AF-A0A534IHB1-F1
#
_entry.id   AF-A0A534IHB1-F1
#
_cell.length_a   1.000
_cell.length_b   1.000
_cell.length_c   1.000
_cell.angle_alpha   90.00
_cell.angle_beta   90.00
_cell.angle_gamma   90.00
#
_symmetry.space_group_name_H-M   'P 1'
#
loop_
_entity.id
_entity.type
_entity.pdbx_description
1 polymer ?
#
loop_
_entity_poly.entity_id
_entity_poly.type
_entity_poly.pdbx_seq_one_letter_code
_entity_poly.pdbx_strand_id
1 'polypeptide(L)'
;MVLPVSELGCPTCGAILGPYELLCPSCGAKLKHLMKVENLPPRQRELHDIANGAIGQASAHLGNARRLGVKVDLADDLLAMAKKAAMQADFAVALDLASKSGEEAETQTVQFEALQNRVRGAKRAMAVAREDGADLTDSEELLEMANEAAIVGDYRSALRYALKAAQRAERGRERHQAWKVEISDWLK
;
A
#
# COMPACT_ATOMS: atom_id res chain seq x y z
N MET A 1 -38.35 -27.71 8.41
CA MET A 1 -37.36 -28.79 8.65
C MET A 1 -35.99 -28.24 8.31
N VAL A 2 -35.15 -28.04 9.33
CA VAL A 2 -33.77 -27.57 9.19
C VAL A 2 -32.92 -28.82 8.92
N LEU A 3 -32.20 -28.86 7.79
CA LEU A 3 -31.29 -29.97 7.48
C LEU A 3 -30.05 -29.89 8.40
N PRO A 4 -29.56 -31.02 8.93
CA PRO A 4 -28.45 -31.03 9.89
C PRO A 4 -27.12 -30.62 9.23
N VAL A 5 -26.29 -29.95 10.03
CA VAL A 5 -25.05 -29.25 9.64
C VAL A 5 -23.81 -30.16 9.72
N SER A 6 -23.95 -31.45 9.44
CA SER A 6 -22.83 -32.38 9.63
C SER A 6 -22.97 -33.55 8.67
N GLU A 7 -21.84 -33.97 8.07
CA GLU A 7 -21.65 -35.13 7.16
C GLU A 7 -21.34 -34.80 5.69
N LEU A 8 -20.56 -33.74 5.42
CA LEU A 8 -19.77 -33.70 4.19
C LEU A 8 -18.57 -34.65 4.36
N GLY A 9 -18.78 -35.92 4.05
CA GLY A 9 -17.71 -36.91 3.95
C GLY A 9 -16.86 -36.70 2.69
N CYS A 10 -15.61 -37.15 2.73
CA CYS A 10 -14.74 -37.13 1.56
C CYS A 10 -15.40 -37.92 0.41
N PRO A 11 -15.57 -37.34 -0.79
CA PRO A 11 -16.23 -38.02 -1.91
C PRO A 11 -15.44 -39.23 -2.43
N THR A 12 -14.18 -39.36 -2.03
CA THR A 12 -13.28 -40.45 -2.44
C THR A 12 -13.24 -41.59 -1.44
N CYS A 13 -13.28 -41.32 -0.14
CA CYS A 13 -13.08 -42.35 0.89
C CYS A 13 -14.12 -42.37 2.02
N GLY A 14 -15.08 -41.43 2.02
CA GLY A 14 -16.12 -41.35 3.05
C GLY A 14 -15.65 -40.86 4.42
N ALA A 15 -14.37 -40.50 4.60
CA ALA A 15 -13.88 -39.95 5.85
C ALA A 15 -14.60 -38.65 6.21
N ILE A 16 -14.90 -38.46 7.49
CA ILE A 16 -15.50 -37.22 8.01
C ILE A 16 -14.46 -36.11 7.84
N LEU A 17 -14.85 -35.03 7.18
CA LEU A 17 -13.98 -33.89 6.93
C LEU A 17 -14.25 -32.76 7.90
N GLY A 18 -13.18 -32.05 8.27
CA GLY A 18 -13.31 -30.74 8.90
C GLY A 18 -13.89 -29.71 7.91
N PRO A 19 -14.53 -28.62 8.39
CA PRO A 19 -15.21 -27.63 7.55
C PRO A 19 -14.29 -26.91 6.54
N TYR A 20 -12.96 -26.98 6.71
CA TYR A 20 -11.98 -26.24 5.91
C TYR A 20 -10.77 -27.08 5.46
N GLU A 21 -10.87 -28.40 5.45
CA GLU A 21 -9.79 -29.26 4.97
C GLU A 21 -9.68 -29.21 3.43
N LEU A 22 -8.52 -28.77 2.93
CA LEU A 22 -8.21 -28.75 1.48
C LEU A 22 -7.77 -30.13 0.97
N LEU A 23 -7.33 -31.00 1.87
CA LEU A 23 -6.94 -32.38 1.61
C LEU A 23 -7.60 -33.29 2.64
N CYS A 24 -8.12 -34.42 2.20
CA CYS A 24 -8.64 -35.43 3.11
C CYS A 24 -7.48 -36.09 3.90
N PRO A 25 -7.51 -36.11 5.24
CA PRO A 25 -6.45 -36.70 6.05
C PRO A 25 -6.35 -38.24 5.90
N SER A 26 -7.44 -38.91 5.49
CA SER A 26 -7.44 -40.37 5.33
C SER A 26 -6.97 -40.86 3.96
N CYS A 27 -7.20 -40.11 2.88
CA CYS A 27 -6.91 -40.58 1.51
C CYS A 27 -6.10 -39.62 0.64
N GLY A 28 -5.80 -38.41 1.11
CA GLY A 28 -5.03 -37.41 0.36
C GLY A 28 -5.77 -36.79 -0.83
N ALA A 29 -7.07 -37.04 -1.00
CA ALA A 29 -7.85 -36.43 -2.07
C ALA A 29 -7.93 -34.90 -1.88
N LYS A 30 -7.66 -34.14 -2.96
CA LYS A 30 -7.84 -32.69 -3.01
C LYS A 30 -9.34 -32.37 -3.05
N LEU A 31 -9.84 -31.72 -2.01
CA LEU A 31 -11.26 -31.39 -1.88
C LEU A 31 -11.54 -30.11 -2.65
N LYS A 32 -12.35 -30.21 -3.70
CA LYS A 32 -12.70 -29.08 -4.59
C LYS A 32 -13.95 -28.30 -4.17
N HIS A 33 -14.54 -28.60 -3.01
CA HIS A 33 -15.81 -28.00 -2.61
C HIS A 33 -15.68 -27.13 -1.37
N LEU A 34 -15.39 -25.85 -1.65
CA LEU A 34 -16.07 -24.71 -1.05
C LEU A 34 -17.56 -25.05 -0.89
N MET A 35 -18.13 -24.86 0.30
CA MET A 35 -19.59 -24.89 0.45
C MET A 35 -20.21 -24.01 -0.64
N LYS A 36 -21.20 -24.53 -1.37
CA LYS A 36 -21.98 -23.69 -2.30
C LYS A 36 -22.62 -22.57 -1.50
N VAL A 37 -22.40 -21.31 -1.92
CA VAL A 37 -22.91 -20.09 -1.27
C VAL A 37 -24.43 -20.16 -1.03
N GLU A 38 -25.14 -20.86 -1.91
CA GLU A 38 -26.57 -21.15 -1.84
C GLU A 38 -27.01 -21.90 -0.57
N ASN A 39 -26.11 -22.60 0.14
CA ASN A 39 -26.42 -23.31 1.38
C ASN A 39 -26.07 -22.53 2.65
N LEU A 40 -25.55 -21.30 2.54
CA LEU A 40 -25.26 -20.45 3.69
C LEU A 40 -26.55 -19.90 4.32
N PRO A 41 -26.62 -19.73 5.65
CA PRO A 41 -27.65 -18.95 6.33
C PRO A 41 -27.78 -17.55 5.73
N PRO A 42 -28.98 -16.92 5.74
CA PRO A 42 -29.21 -15.59 5.15
C PRO A 42 -28.18 -14.54 5.60
N ARG A 43 -27.86 -14.51 6.90
CA ARG A 43 -26.87 -13.60 7.48
C ARG A 43 -25.44 -13.82 6.97
N GLN A 44 -25.07 -15.07 6.69
CA GLN A 44 -23.74 -15.39 6.14
C GLN A 44 -23.66 -15.08 4.63
N ARG A 45 -24.77 -15.17 3.88
CA ARG A 45 -24.81 -14.72 2.48
C ARG A 45 -24.61 -13.22 2.35
N GLU A 46 -25.29 -12.45 3.20
CA GLU A 46 -25.12 -11.01 3.25
C GLU A 46 -23.66 -10.62 3.55
N LEU A 47 -23.04 -11.27 4.55
CA LEU A 47 -21.61 -11.08 4.86
C LEU A 47 -20.70 -11.48 3.71
N HIS A 48 -20.99 -12.58 3.01
CA HIS A 48 -20.26 -13.01 1.82
C HIS A 48 -20.29 -11.94 0.73
N ASP A 49 -21.47 -11.37 0.45
CA ASP A 49 -21.64 -10.37 -0.60
C ASP A 49 -20.92 -9.07 -0.25
N ILE A 50 -21.01 -8.63 1.02
CA ILE A 50 -20.27 -7.47 1.54
C ILE A 50 -18.75 -7.70 1.45
N ALA A 51 -18.26 -8.86 1.91
CA ALA A 51 -16.84 -9.19 1.90
C ALA A 51 -16.29 -9.25 0.48
N ASN A 52 -17.01 -9.86 -0.47
CA ASN A 52 -16.59 -9.88 -1.88
C ASN A 52 -16.63 -8.49 -2.52
N GLY A 53 -17.61 -7.66 -2.16
CA GLY A 53 -17.65 -6.25 -2.55
C GLY A 53 -16.40 -5.51 -2.09
N ALA A 54 -16.03 -5.66 -0.81
CA ALA A 54 -14.84 -5.05 -0.23
C ALA A 54 -13.54 -5.57 -0.89
N ILE A 55 -13.43 -6.88 -1.14
CA ILE A 55 -12.29 -7.47 -1.87
C ILE A 55 -12.18 -6.88 -3.29
N GLY A 56 -13.33 -6.70 -3.96
CA GLY A 56 -13.39 -6.08 -5.28
C GLY A 56 -12.93 -4.63 -5.26
N GLN A 57 -13.40 -3.84 -4.29
CA GLN A 57 -12.98 -2.45 -4.09
C GLN A 57 -11.49 -2.34 -3.77
N ALA A 58 -10.99 -3.11 -2.79
CA ALA A 58 -9.57 -3.15 -2.44
C ALA A 58 -8.69 -3.51 -3.65
N SER A 59 -9.12 -4.49 -4.46
CA SER A 59 -8.44 -4.84 -5.71
C SER A 59 -8.40 -3.69 -6.71
N ALA A 60 -9.46 -2.87 -6.78
CA ALA A 60 -9.51 -1.69 -7.64
C ALA A 60 -8.58 -0.57 -7.13
N HIS A 61 -8.54 -0.30 -5.83
CA HIS A 61 -7.61 0.66 -5.22
C HIS A 61 -6.15 0.27 -5.51
N LEU A 62 -5.80 -0.99 -5.29
CA LEU A 62 -4.48 -1.54 -5.62
C LEU A 62 -4.15 -1.43 -7.11
N GLY A 63 -5.13 -1.69 -7.99
CA GLY A 63 -4.99 -1.51 -9.43
C GLY A 63 -4.66 -0.06 -9.81
N ASN A 64 -5.33 0.90 -9.18
CA ASN A 64 -5.07 2.34 -9.40
C ASN A 64 -3.71 2.76 -8.84
N ALA A 65 -3.36 2.34 -7.62
CA ALA A 65 -2.06 2.61 -7.00
C ALA A 65 -0.89 2.10 -7.86
N ARG A 66 -0.99 0.87 -8.41
CA ARG A 66 0.02 0.32 -9.31
C ARG A 66 0.16 1.10 -10.62
N ARG A 67 -0.94 1.61 -11.19
CA ARG A 67 -0.89 2.46 -12.39
C ARG A 67 -0.16 3.77 -12.13
N LEU A 68 -0.21 4.27 -10.90
CA LEU A 68 0.54 5.45 -10.46
C LEU A 68 2.02 5.12 -10.14
N GLY A 69 2.42 3.84 -10.14
CA GLY A 69 3.77 3.41 -9.78
C GLY A 69 4.02 3.32 -8.27
N VAL A 70 2.94 3.28 -7.48
CA VAL A 70 3.01 3.11 -6.02
C VAL A 70 3.35 1.66 -5.71
N LYS A 71 4.29 1.45 -4.78
CA LYS A 71 4.57 0.15 -4.17
C LYS A 71 3.50 -0.16 -3.14
N VAL A 72 2.86 -1.31 -3.30
CA VAL A 72 1.69 -1.71 -2.52
C VAL A 72 1.86 -3.10 -1.89
N ASP A 73 3.09 -3.47 -1.55
CA ASP A 73 3.45 -4.82 -1.08
C ASP A 73 2.60 -5.26 0.13
N LEU A 74 2.49 -4.40 1.16
CA LEU A 74 1.67 -4.69 2.34
C LEU A 74 0.17 -4.82 2.02
N ALA A 75 -0.34 -3.94 1.14
CA ALA A 75 -1.74 -3.96 0.77
C ALA A 75 -2.08 -5.20 -0.10
N ASP A 76 -1.14 -5.67 -0.93
CA ASP A 76 -1.27 -6.92 -1.68
C ASP A 76 -1.29 -8.15 -0.75
N ASP A 77 -0.43 -8.19 0.27
CA ASP A 77 -0.43 -9.25 1.28
C ASP A 77 -1.75 -9.31 2.06
N LEU A 78 -2.27 -8.14 2.47
CA LEU A 78 -3.58 -8.03 3.12
C LEU A 78 -4.71 -8.53 2.21
N LEU A 79 -4.70 -8.16 0.93
CA LEU A 79 -5.71 -8.63 -0.02
C LEU A 79 -5.62 -10.16 -0.24
N ALA A 80 -4.41 -10.71 -0.30
CA ALA A 80 -4.21 -12.15 -0.43
C ALA A 80 -4.76 -12.91 0.79
N MET A 81 -4.52 -12.40 2.00
CA MET A 81 -5.10 -12.95 3.22
C MET A 81 -6.63 -12.81 3.25
N ALA A 82 -7.18 -11.68 2.80
CA ALA A 82 -8.63 -11.47 2.68
C ALA A 82 -9.29 -12.49 1.75
N LYS A 83 -8.70 -12.72 0.57
CA LYS A 83 -9.17 -13.74 -0.38
C LYS A 83 -9.12 -15.14 0.21
N LYS A 84 -8.06 -15.47 0.94
CA LYS A 84 -7.92 -16.76 1.63
C LYS A 84 -8.99 -16.93 2.72
N ALA A 85 -9.25 -15.91 3.53
CA ALA A 85 -10.29 -15.93 4.56
C ALA A 85 -11.69 -16.10 3.93
N ALA A 86 -11.96 -15.41 2.82
CA ALA A 86 -13.22 -15.58 2.07
C ALA A 86 -13.40 -17.01 1.54
N MET A 87 -12.33 -17.65 1.05
CA MET A 87 -12.35 -19.05 0.64
C MET A 87 -12.61 -20.01 1.80
N GLN A 88 -12.27 -19.62 3.04
CA GLN A 88 -12.54 -20.36 4.26
C GLN A 88 -13.88 -19.98 4.90
N ALA A 89 -14.77 -19.28 4.17
CA ALA A 89 -16.05 -18.78 4.67
C ALA A 89 -15.96 -17.90 5.93
N ASP A 90 -14.76 -17.41 6.26
CA ASP A 90 -14.55 -16.44 7.34
C ASP A 90 -14.73 -15.03 6.77
N PHE A 91 -15.98 -14.71 6.46
CA PHE A 91 -16.35 -13.46 5.79
C PHE A 91 -16.11 -12.22 6.66
N ALA A 92 -16.17 -12.37 7.99
CA ALA A 92 -15.88 -11.28 8.92
C ALA A 92 -14.40 -10.89 8.85
N VAL A 93 -13.50 -11.87 8.91
CA VAL A 93 -12.06 -11.64 8.76
C VAL A 93 -11.71 -11.19 7.34
N ALA A 94 -12.36 -11.77 6.31
CA ALA A 94 -12.16 -11.35 4.93
C ALA A 94 -12.51 -9.88 4.70
N LEU A 95 -13.64 -9.42 5.28
CA LEU A 95 -14.07 -8.02 5.20
C LEU A 95 -13.07 -7.09 5.89
N ASP A 96 -12.66 -7.39 7.12
CA ASP A 96 -11.69 -6.57 7.86
C ASP A 96 -10.35 -6.45 7.13
N LEU A 97 -9.82 -7.56 6.62
CA LEU A 97 -8.56 -7.58 5.87
C LEU A 97 -8.69 -6.84 4.53
N ALA A 98 -9.81 -6.97 3.84
CA ALA A 98 -10.06 -6.26 2.59
C ALA A 98 -10.16 -4.74 2.81
N SER A 99 -10.86 -4.30 3.85
CA SER A 99 -10.92 -2.88 4.22
C SER A 99 -9.54 -2.32 4.53
N LYS A 100 -8.76 -3.02 5.37
CA LYS A 100 -7.38 -2.63 5.70
C LYS A 100 -6.47 -2.56 4.46
N SER A 101 -6.63 -3.50 3.54
CA SER A 101 -5.90 -3.50 2.26
C SER A 101 -6.22 -2.26 1.44
N GLY A 102 -7.50 -1.90 1.31
CA GLY A 102 -7.93 -0.69 0.62
C GLY A 102 -7.38 0.58 1.26
N GLU A 103 -7.52 0.72 2.58
CA GLU A 103 -7.02 1.87 3.34
C GLU A 103 -5.49 2.05 3.22
N GLU A 104 -4.74 0.95 3.27
CA GLU A 104 -3.28 0.99 3.11
C GLU A 104 -2.89 1.43 1.69
N ALA A 105 -3.56 0.89 0.65
CA ALA A 105 -3.30 1.26 -0.73
C ALA A 105 -3.61 2.76 -0.99
N GLU A 106 -4.70 3.27 -0.42
CA GLU A 106 -5.03 4.70 -0.49
C GLU A 106 -4.01 5.56 0.25
N THR A 107 -3.62 5.16 1.46
CA THR A 107 -2.63 5.89 2.26
C THR A 107 -1.30 6.01 1.53
N GLN A 108 -0.82 4.90 0.96
CA GLN A 108 0.42 4.87 0.18
C GLN A 108 0.31 5.73 -1.09
N THR A 109 -0.86 5.72 -1.75
CA THR A 109 -1.12 6.56 -2.92
C THR A 109 -1.03 8.05 -2.58
N VAL A 110 -1.71 8.47 -1.50
CA VAL A 110 -1.67 9.87 -1.03
C VAL A 110 -0.25 10.29 -0.66
N GLN A 111 0.51 9.43 0.02
CA GLN A 111 1.90 9.72 0.37
C GLN A 111 2.80 9.84 -0.85
N PHE A 112 2.61 8.98 -1.86
CA PHE A 112 3.36 9.04 -3.10
C PHE A 112 3.08 10.31 -3.90
N GLU A 113 1.82 10.71 -4.04
CA GLU A 113 1.45 11.98 -4.69
C GLU A 113 2.05 13.19 -3.95
N ALA A 114 1.96 13.19 -2.61
CA ALA A 114 2.57 14.21 -1.78
C ALA A 114 4.09 14.27 -1.99
N LEU A 115 4.75 13.10 -2.05
CA LEU A 115 6.17 12.99 -2.34
C LEU A 115 6.51 13.58 -3.71
N GLN A 116 5.79 13.22 -4.78
CA GLN A 116 6.02 13.77 -6.12
C GLN A 116 5.93 15.30 -6.13
N ASN A 117 4.94 15.85 -5.41
CA ASN A 117 4.79 17.30 -5.26
C ASN A 117 5.98 17.93 -4.52
N ARG A 118 6.46 17.30 -3.45
CA ARG A 118 7.63 17.80 -2.69
C ARG A 118 8.93 17.67 -3.46
N VAL A 119 9.17 16.56 -4.16
CA VAL A 119 10.34 16.37 -5.03
C VAL A 119 10.36 17.42 -6.14
N ARG A 120 9.23 17.69 -6.80
CA ARG A 120 9.13 18.77 -7.79
C ARG A 120 9.41 20.14 -7.18
N GLY A 121 8.90 20.40 -5.96
CA GLY A 121 9.18 21.63 -5.22
C GLY A 121 10.66 21.80 -4.88
N ALA A 122 11.30 20.76 -4.36
CA ALA A 122 12.72 20.74 -4.03
C ALA A 122 13.59 21.00 -5.27
N LYS A 123 13.31 20.32 -6.38
CA LYS A 123 14.03 20.53 -7.64
C LYS A 123 13.93 21.98 -8.15
N ARG A 124 12.75 22.61 -8.02
CA ARG A 124 12.60 24.04 -8.38
C ARG A 124 13.41 24.96 -7.47
N ALA A 125 13.36 24.75 -6.16
CA ALA A 125 14.15 25.53 -5.20
C ALA A 125 15.66 25.41 -5.47
N MET A 126 16.12 24.19 -5.75
CA MET A 126 17.51 23.93 -6.13
C MET A 126 17.90 24.58 -7.45
N ALA A 127 17.03 24.58 -8.47
CA ALA A 127 17.30 25.25 -9.74
C ALA A 127 17.51 26.75 -9.56
N VAL A 128 16.63 27.42 -8.81
CA VAL A 128 16.77 28.86 -8.50
C VAL A 128 18.03 29.14 -7.68
N ALA A 129 18.29 28.34 -6.64
CA ALA A 129 19.49 28.48 -5.83
C ALA A 129 20.78 28.27 -6.64
N ARG A 130 20.76 27.36 -7.63
CA ARG A 130 21.86 27.12 -8.57
C ARG A 130 22.12 28.31 -9.48
N GLU A 131 21.07 28.89 -10.04
CA GLU A 131 21.16 30.11 -10.87
C GLU A 131 21.78 31.26 -10.08
N ASP A 132 21.46 31.35 -8.78
CA ASP A 132 22.04 32.34 -7.90
C ASP A 132 23.49 32.05 -7.50
N GLY A 133 24.02 30.85 -7.78
CA GLY A 133 25.38 30.42 -7.49
C GLY A 133 25.58 29.79 -6.10
N ALA A 134 24.52 29.36 -5.43
CA ALA A 134 24.62 28.71 -4.13
C ALA A 134 25.18 27.28 -4.22
N ASP A 135 25.86 26.84 -3.15
CA ASP A 135 26.24 25.44 -2.97
C ASP A 135 25.01 24.58 -2.66
N LEU A 136 24.88 23.46 -3.36
CA LEU A 136 23.73 22.56 -3.32
C LEU A 136 24.10 21.13 -2.92
N THR A 137 25.35 20.87 -2.53
CA THR A 137 25.85 19.53 -2.20
C THR A 137 24.93 18.81 -1.20
N ASP A 138 24.65 19.43 -0.04
CA ASP A 138 23.72 18.88 0.96
C ASP A 138 22.30 18.64 0.42
N SER A 139 21.82 19.53 -0.45
CA SER A 139 20.48 19.42 -1.04
C SER A 139 20.37 18.28 -2.03
N GLU A 140 21.42 18.03 -2.81
CA GLU A 140 21.50 16.95 -3.79
C GLU A 140 21.54 15.59 -3.08
N GLU A 141 22.39 15.45 -2.06
CA GLU A 141 22.44 14.24 -1.22
C GLU A 141 21.08 13.93 -0.58
N LEU A 142 20.42 14.94 -0.01
CA LEU A 142 19.09 14.75 0.59
C LEU A 142 18.03 14.35 -0.45
N LEU A 143 18.13 14.85 -1.68
CA LEU A 143 17.19 14.47 -2.74
C LEU A 143 17.46 13.05 -3.24
N GLU A 144 18.72 12.62 -3.28
CA GLU A 144 19.10 11.23 -3.57
C GLU A 144 18.52 10.28 -2.52
N MET A 145 18.73 10.56 -1.23
CA MET A 145 18.13 9.80 -0.12
C MET A 145 16.60 9.75 -0.23
N ALA A 146 15.95 10.82 -0.68
CA ALA A 146 14.51 10.83 -0.90
C ALA A 146 14.09 9.83 -1.99
N ASN A 147 14.84 9.75 -3.09
CA ASN A 147 14.56 8.82 -4.18
C ASN A 147 14.81 7.37 -3.75
N GLU A 148 15.90 7.09 -3.03
CA GLU A 148 16.20 5.76 -2.51
C GLU A 148 15.09 5.26 -1.57
N ALA A 149 14.66 6.12 -0.63
CA ALA A 149 13.54 5.82 0.25
C ALA A 149 12.24 5.56 -0.53
N ALA A 150 12.00 6.31 -1.61
CA ALA A 150 10.83 6.11 -2.47
C ALA A 150 10.87 4.77 -3.23
N ILE A 151 12.05 4.33 -3.68
CA ILE A 151 12.25 3.06 -4.37
C ILE A 151 11.91 1.88 -3.46
N VAL A 152 12.24 1.96 -2.17
CA VAL A 152 11.89 0.90 -1.20
C VAL A 152 10.44 0.98 -0.70
N GLY A 153 9.70 2.03 -1.05
CA GLY A 153 8.32 2.25 -0.62
C GLY A 153 8.19 2.99 0.72
N ASP A 154 9.29 3.48 1.30
CA ASP A 154 9.26 4.34 2.49
C ASP A 154 8.97 5.79 2.10
N TYR A 155 7.72 6.04 1.68
CA TYR A 155 7.26 7.37 1.28
C TYR A 155 7.32 8.39 2.40
N ARG A 156 7.22 7.94 3.66
CA ARG A 156 7.29 8.83 4.82
C ARG A 156 8.68 9.41 5.01
N SER A 157 9.72 8.58 4.94
CA SER A 157 11.11 9.07 4.99
C SER A 157 11.46 9.86 3.74
N ALA A 158 11.04 9.38 2.55
CA ALA A 158 11.24 10.09 1.29
C ALA A 158 10.70 11.52 1.33
N LEU A 159 9.48 11.71 1.86
CA LEU A 159 8.86 13.02 2.00
C LEU A 159 9.69 13.95 2.90
N ARG A 160 10.18 13.43 4.02
CA ARG A 160 11.01 14.17 4.97
C ARG A 160 12.33 14.60 4.33
N TYR A 161 12.97 13.72 3.56
CA TYR A 161 14.20 14.04 2.84
C TYR A 161 13.96 15.10 1.76
N ALA A 162 12.90 14.97 0.95
CA ALA A 162 12.56 15.97 -0.06
C ALA A 162 12.27 17.36 0.53
N LEU A 163 11.59 17.42 1.69
CA LEU A 163 11.37 18.67 2.43
C LEU A 163 12.68 19.30 2.90
N LYS A 164 13.58 18.50 3.47
CA LYS A 164 14.89 18.97 3.92
C LYS A 164 15.75 19.45 2.75
N ALA A 165 15.72 18.76 1.61
CA ALA A 165 16.45 19.14 0.40
C ALA A 165 16.05 20.54 -0.07
N ALA A 166 14.73 20.81 -0.15
CA ALA A 166 14.20 22.12 -0.49
C ALA A 166 14.64 23.19 0.52
N GLN A 167 14.56 22.88 1.82
CA GLN A 167 14.95 23.81 2.88
C GLN A 167 16.45 24.13 2.86
N ARG A 168 17.31 23.15 2.58
CA ARG A 168 18.76 23.38 2.43
C ARG A 168 19.07 24.27 1.22
N ALA A 169 18.35 24.08 0.12
CA ALA A 169 18.55 24.85 -1.10
C ALA A 169 18.23 26.34 -0.86
N GLU A 170 17.09 26.62 -0.21
CA GLU A 170 16.71 28.00 0.09
C GLU A 170 17.69 28.65 1.07
N ARG A 171 18.11 27.95 2.12
CA ARG A 171 19.11 28.49 3.06
C ARG A 171 20.47 28.74 2.39
N GLY A 172 20.90 27.86 1.49
CA GLY A 172 22.13 28.05 0.72
C GLY A 172 22.06 29.28 -0.16
N ARG A 173 20.92 29.46 -0.83
CA ARG A 173 20.60 30.65 -1.63
C ARG A 173 20.62 31.94 -0.83
N GLU A 174 19.89 31.99 0.29
CA GLU A 174 19.82 33.16 1.17
C GLU A 174 21.21 33.57 1.67
N ARG A 175 22.03 32.60 2.09
CA ARG A 175 23.43 32.85 2.53
C ARG A 175 24.27 33.43 1.41
N HIS A 176 24.15 32.88 0.21
CA HIS A 176 24.93 33.35 -0.94
C HIS A 176 24.50 34.76 -1.39
N GLN A 177 23.20 35.05 -1.38
CA GLN A 177 22.69 36.40 -1.64
C GLN A 177 23.16 37.41 -0.59
N ALA A 178 23.13 37.06 0.70
CA ALA A 178 23.62 37.93 1.77
C ALA A 178 25.12 38.23 1.58
N TRP A 179 25.93 37.22 1.29
CA TRP A 179 27.36 37.37 0.99
C TRP A 179 27.62 38.28 -0.21
N LYS A 180 26.82 38.17 -1.29
CA LYS A 180 26.90 39.08 -2.45
C LYS A 180 26.65 40.54 -2.08
N VAL A 181 25.66 40.80 -1.22
CA VAL A 181 25.33 42.15 -0.75
C VAL A 181 26.47 42.70 0.11
N GLU A 182 26.96 41.92 1.08
CA GLU A 182 28.08 42.31 1.94
C GLU A 182 29.30 42.70 1.11
N ILE A 183 29.74 41.85 0.17
CA ILE A 183 30.87 42.16 -0.71
C ILE A 183 30.62 43.41 -1.55
N SER A 184 29.41 43.59 -2.09
CA SER A 184 29.09 44.77 -2.89
C SER A 184 29.21 46.07 -2.08
N ASP A 185 28.94 46.04 -0.77
CA ASP A 185 29.07 47.21 0.09
C ASP A 185 30.52 47.49 0.49
N TRP A 186 31.38 46.45 0.56
CA TRP A 186 32.83 46.61 0.75
C TRP A 186 33.57 47.17 -0.48
N LEU A 187 32.99 47.06 -1.68
CA LEU A 187 33.60 47.49 -2.95
C LEU A 187 33.21 48.91 -3.40
N LYS A 188 32.36 49.61 -2.63
CA LYS A 188 31.95 51.00 -2.88
C LYS A 188 32.79 51.95 -2.02
#